data_AF-A0A5K1UGR1-F1
#
_entry.id   AF-A0A5K1UGR1-F1
#
_cell.length_a   1.000
_cell.length_b   1.000
_cell.length_c   1.000
_cell.angle_alpha   90.00
_cell.angle_beta   90.00
_cell.angle_gamma   90.00
#
_symmetry.space_group_name_H-M   'P 1'
#
loop_
_entity.id
_entity.type
_entity.pdbx_description
1 polymer ?
#
loop_
_entity_poly.entity_id
_entity_poly.type
_entity_poly.pdbx_seq_one_letter_code
_entity_poly.pdbx_strand_id
1 'polypeptide(L)'
;MEEVKEVDYKERFTHPGGLPIHEKRVSRWDRKIRDVLPNIPVHIPPSLDEKYWDTLAIRIRYEELQYALGTHRLGLNTERDRTPSPPKQYNENQQEITREMRREEKLKNERLYVVDRAIEIYPSFRIPAELAKPSGKRTKKIYFPKDRPDTNFIGLIIGPRGDNQKRLEKDSGAKISIRGKDPKKLGKLSGYGDKDNEDSHVFITADTQEALDLACEEITKIISAPSEEINVLKHNQLRELALWNGTFREDRVYEVEQYESGVKCGFCGDSSHATCDCPLKKQKMSEHQLELERAFDEFMEKIQLQLIN
;
A
#
# COMPACT_ATOMS: atom_id res chain seq x y z
N MET A 1 -7.37 89.18 -3.61
CA MET A 1 -7.92 88.30 -2.57
C MET A 1 -8.98 87.45 -3.24
N GLU A 2 -8.59 86.29 -3.76
CA GLU A 2 -9.55 85.31 -4.28
C GLU A 2 -9.83 84.32 -3.16
N GLU A 3 -11.11 84.19 -2.80
CA GLU A 3 -11.59 83.28 -1.78
C GLU A 3 -11.42 81.83 -2.25
N VAL A 4 -10.56 81.10 -1.54
CA VAL A 4 -10.43 79.64 -1.72
C VAL A 4 -11.67 78.99 -1.12
N LYS A 5 -12.60 78.56 -1.97
CA LYS A 5 -13.74 77.73 -1.55
C LYS A 5 -13.22 76.35 -1.13
N GLU A 6 -13.37 76.02 0.15
CA GLU A 6 -13.18 74.65 0.66
C GLU A 6 -14.24 73.74 0.04
N VAL A 7 -13.80 72.81 -0.81
CA VAL A 7 -14.69 71.80 -1.40
C VAL A 7 -14.84 70.67 -0.38
N ASP A 8 -16.07 70.47 0.12
CA ASP A 8 -16.42 69.37 1.01
C ASP A 8 -16.12 68.02 0.32
N TYR A 9 -15.54 67.09 1.07
CA TYR A 9 -14.97 65.83 0.55
C TYR A 9 -15.99 64.91 -0.15
N LYS A 10 -17.29 65.23 -0.01
CA LYS A 10 -18.43 64.48 -0.53
C LYS A 10 -18.78 64.76 -2.00
N GLU A 11 -18.19 65.78 -2.62
CA GLU A 11 -18.55 66.22 -3.99
C GLU A 11 -17.59 65.73 -5.09
N ARG A 12 -16.70 64.77 -4.79
CA ARG A 12 -15.83 64.18 -5.83
C ARG A 12 -16.55 63.10 -6.62
N PHE A 13 -16.98 63.45 -7.83
CA PHE A 13 -17.42 62.51 -8.87
C PHE A 13 -16.22 61.97 -9.65
N THR A 14 -16.27 60.73 -10.15
CA THR A 14 -15.21 60.20 -11.03
C THR A 14 -15.16 60.92 -12.39
N HIS A 15 -16.24 61.61 -12.77
CA HIS A 15 -16.40 62.49 -13.93
C HIS A 15 -17.73 63.26 -13.77
N PRO A 16 -17.87 64.46 -14.36
CA PRO A 16 -19.09 65.26 -14.22
C PRO A 16 -20.30 64.54 -14.84
N GLY A 17 -21.29 64.20 -13.99
CA GLY A 17 -22.51 63.46 -14.36
C GLY A 17 -22.54 61.97 -13.97
N GLY A 18 -21.50 61.44 -13.34
CA GLY A 18 -21.46 60.05 -12.85
C GLY A 18 -22.21 59.84 -11.51
N LEU A 19 -22.55 58.58 -11.20
CA LEU A 19 -23.13 58.20 -9.90
C LEU A 19 -22.12 58.44 -8.76
N PRO A 20 -22.56 58.86 -7.55
CA PRO A 20 -21.67 59.13 -6.42
C PRO A 20 -20.90 57.87 -5.98
N ILE A 21 -19.60 58.01 -5.70
CA ILE A 21 -18.62 56.93 -5.39
C ILE A 21 -18.95 56.18 -4.08
N HIS A 22 -19.96 56.58 -3.32
CA HIS A 22 -20.19 56.10 -1.96
C HIS A 22 -21.42 55.20 -1.83
N GLU A 23 -21.36 54.00 -2.41
CA GLU A 23 -21.80 52.84 -1.63
C GLU A 23 -20.66 52.51 -0.67
N LYS A 24 -20.91 52.48 0.65
CA LYS A 24 -19.90 52.13 1.65
C LYS A 24 -19.27 50.80 1.23
N ARG A 25 -17.99 50.83 0.83
CA ARG A 25 -17.21 49.60 0.60
C ARG A 25 -17.28 48.80 1.89
N VAL A 26 -17.92 47.64 1.85
CA VAL A 26 -17.98 46.72 2.98
C VAL A 26 -16.53 46.36 3.29
N SER A 27 -15.98 46.86 4.39
CA SER A 27 -14.64 46.46 4.79
C SER A 27 -14.64 44.96 5.07
N ARG A 28 -13.46 44.33 5.01
CA ARG A 28 -13.28 42.92 5.38
C ARG A 28 -13.83 42.62 6.79
N TRP A 29 -13.93 43.65 7.63
CA TRP A 29 -14.38 43.61 9.01
C TRP A 29 -15.83 44.11 9.19
N ASP A 30 -16.46 44.70 8.17
CA ASP A 30 -17.87 45.17 8.19
C ASP A 30 -18.90 44.07 7.96
N ARG A 31 -18.45 42.85 7.60
CA ARG A 31 -19.32 41.68 7.69
C ARG A 31 -19.64 41.45 9.16
N LYS A 32 -20.67 42.13 9.66
CA LYS A 32 -21.34 41.80 10.91
C LYS A 32 -21.83 40.38 10.75
N ILE A 33 -21.06 39.42 11.25
CA ILE A 33 -21.52 38.07 11.52
C ILE A 33 -22.64 38.30 12.54
N ARG A 34 -23.89 38.26 12.06
CA ARG A 34 -25.08 38.43 12.91
C ARG A 34 -25.32 37.20 13.79
N ASP A 35 -24.52 36.17 13.61
CA ASP A 35 -24.64 34.89 14.27
C ASP A 35 -23.81 34.92 15.56
N VAL A 36 -24.51 34.77 16.67
CA VAL A 36 -23.88 34.53 17.96
C VAL A 36 -23.45 33.06 17.97
N LEU A 37 -22.15 32.82 17.98
CA LEU A 37 -21.60 31.48 18.18
C LEU A 37 -21.89 31.04 19.63
N PRO A 38 -22.57 29.89 19.82
CA PRO A 38 -22.80 29.36 21.16
C PRO A 38 -21.47 28.92 21.80
N ASN A 39 -21.42 28.87 23.13
CA ASN A 39 -20.31 28.30 23.92
C ASN A 39 -18.94 29.00 23.85
N ILE A 40 -18.84 30.20 23.28
CA ILE A 40 -17.61 31.01 23.32
C ILE A 40 -17.55 31.82 24.64
N PRO A 41 -16.47 31.70 25.43
CA PRO A 41 -16.30 32.52 26.63
C PRO A 41 -16.11 33.99 26.25
N VAL A 42 -16.97 34.86 26.81
CA VAL A 42 -16.95 36.31 26.57
C VAL A 42 -15.87 37.01 27.42
N HIS A 43 -15.53 36.42 28.57
CA HIS A 43 -14.52 36.96 29.47
C HIS A 43 -13.28 36.06 29.47
N ILE A 44 -12.14 36.65 29.13
CA ILE A 44 -10.84 35.97 29.10
C ILE A 44 -9.98 36.56 30.24
N PRO A 45 -9.49 35.74 31.19
CA PRO A 45 -8.66 36.23 32.28
C PRO A 45 -7.33 36.82 31.75
N PRO A 46 -6.78 37.88 32.37
CA PRO A 46 -5.62 38.60 31.85
C PRO A 46 -4.28 37.89 32.03
N SER A 47 -4.17 36.92 32.94
CA SER A 47 -2.94 36.20 33.27
C SER A 47 -2.98 34.77 32.74
N LEU A 48 -2.90 34.61 31.42
CA LEU A 48 -2.97 33.31 30.75
C LEU A 48 -1.62 32.92 30.13
N ASP A 49 -1.30 31.63 30.25
CA ASP A 49 -0.16 30.99 29.60
C ASP A 49 -0.34 30.97 28.07
N GLU A 50 0.76 30.95 27.31
CA GLU A 50 0.75 30.89 25.85
C GLU A 50 0.00 29.65 25.36
N LYS A 51 0.21 28.51 26.03
CA LYS A 51 -0.52 27.27 25.77
C LYS A 51 -2.02 27.43 25.93
N TYR A 52 -2.45 28.23 26.91
CA TYR A 52 -3.88 28.47 27.13
C TYR A 52 -4.50 29.26 25.98
N TRP A 53 -3.79 30.27 25.46
CA TRP A 53 -4.26 31.02 24.28
C TRP A 53 -4.44 30.10 23.07
N ASP A 54 -3.51 29.18 22.83
CA ASP A 54 -3.65 28.19 21.78
C ASP A 54 -4.84 27.26 22.00
N THR A 55 -5.05 26.76 23.23
CA THR A 55 -6.22 25.93 23.53
C THR A 55 -7.54 26.68 23.36
N LEU A 56 -7.57 27.97 23.71
CA LEU A 56 -8.74 28.81 23.55
C LEU A 56 -9.05 29.04 22.07
N ALA A 57 -8.03 29.31 21.26
CA ALA A 57 -8.16 29.46 19.81
C ALA A 57 -8.67 28.18 19.15
N ILE A 58 -8.12 27.02 19.55
CA ILE A 58 -8.57 25.69 19.11
C ILE A 58 -10.03 25.47 19.49
N ARG A 59 -10.41 25.79 20.74
CA ARG A 59 -11.79 25.64 21.21
C ARG A 59 -12.77 26.51 20.43
N ILE A 60 -12.44 27.78 20.22
CA ILE A 60 -13.26 28.71 19.42
C ILE A 60 -13.43 28.14 18.00
N ARG A 61 -12.33 27.72 17.37
CA ARG A 61 -12.37 27.18 16.02
C ARG A 61 -13.19 25.89 15.94
N TYR A 62 -13.10 25.03 16.94
CA TYR A 62 -13.88 23.80 17.04
C TYR A 62 -15.39 24.09 17.11
N GLU A 63 -15.81 25.01 17.98
CA GLU A 63 -17.22 25.42 18.09
C GLU A 63 -17.74 26.07 16.80
N GLU A 64 -16.93 26.89 16.12
CA GLU A 64 -17.25 27.44 14.80
C GLU A 64 -17.54 26.35 13.77
N LEU A 65 -16.66 25.33 13.72
CA LEU A 65 -16.81 24.22 12.78
C LEU A 65 -18.02 23.35 13.13
N GLN A 66 -18.27 23.11 14.42
CA GLN A 66 -19.44 22.36 14.86
C GLN A 66 -20.74 23.09 14.52
N TYR A 67 -20.80 24.40 14.78
CA TYR A 67 -21.95 25.22 14.40
C TYR A 67 -22.16 25.26 12.88
N ALA A 68 -21.08 25.39 12.10
CA ALA A 68 -21.15 25.41 10.63
C ALA A 68 -21.66 24.07 10.06
N LEU A 69 -21.22 22.94 10.60
CA LEU A 69 -21.68 21.61 10.19
C LEU A 69 -23.13 21.37 10.62
N GLY A 70 -23.47 21.68 11.88
CA GLY A 70 -24.81 21.46 12.43
C GLY A 70 -25.91 22.31 11.78
N THR A 71 -25.59 23.55 11.41
CA THR A 71 -26.52 24.45 10.71
C THR A 71 -26.43 24.38 9.19
N HIS A 72 -25.59 23.48 8.65
CA HIS A 72 -25.27 23.37 7.22
C HIS A 72 -24.84 24.70 6.57
N ARG A 73 -24.15 25.56 7.32
CA ARG A 73 -23.62 26.86 6.85
C ARG A 73 -22.22 26.70 6.29
N LEU A 74 -22.14 26.16 5.07
CA LEU A 74 -20.88 25.81 4.40
C LEU A 74 -20.07 27.02 3.88
N GLY A 75 -20.59 28.25 4.01
CA GLY A 75 -19.90 29.49 3.59
C GLY A 75 -19.68 29.58 2.08
N LEU A 76 -20.59 29.01 1.28
CA LEU A 76 -20.50 29.03 -0.18
C LEU A 76 -20.84 30.44 -0.72
N ASN A 77 -19.83 31.30 -0.91
CA ASN A 77 -19.98 32.68 -1.42
C ASN A 77 -20.65 32.70 -2.80
N THR A 78 -21.97 32.90 -2.93
CA THR A 78 -22.77 32.81 -4.18
C THR A 78 -22.41 33.83 -5.27
N GLU A 79 -21.44 34.69 -5.02
CA GLU A 79 -21.00 35.75 -5.93
C GLU A 79 -20.43 35.22 -7.24
N ARG A 80 -20.60 36.03 -8.29
CA ARG A 80 -20.44 35.69 -9.72
C ARG A 80 -18.98 35.55 -10.17
N ASP A 81 -18.02 36.03 -9.37
CA ASP A 81 -16.59 36.01 -9.69
C ASP A 81 -15.91 34.77 -9.11
N ARG A 82 -16.33 33.59 -9.59
CA ARG A 82 -15.72 32.30 -9.20
C ARG A 82 -14.90 31.76 -10.35
N THR A 83 -13.70 31.27 -10.05
CA THR A 83 -12.93 30.45 -10.96
C THR A 83 -13.69 29.17 -11.31
N PRO A 84 -13.52 28.60 -12.53
CA PRO A 84 -14.17 27.36 -12.93
C PRO A 84 -14.02 26.27 -11.87
N SER A 85 -15.11 25.53 -11.61
CA SER A 85 -15.07 24.47 -10.61
C SER A 85 -14.15 23.32 -11.06
N PRO A 86 -13.47 22.63 -10.12
CA PRO A 86 -12.72 21.41 -10.42
C PRO A 86 -13.59 20.38 -11.15
N PRO A 87 -12.98 19.44 -11.92
CA PRO A 87 -13.72 18.40 -12.63
C PRO A 87 -14.62 17.59 -11.68
N LYS A 88 -15.72 17.05 -12.21
CA LYS A 88 -16.65 16.22 -11.45
C LYS A 88 -15.91 14.96 -10.97
N GLN A 89 -16.06 14.66 -9.68
CA GLN A 89 -15.59 13.42 -9.07
C GLN A 89 -16.82 12.57 -8.73
N TYR A 90 -16.69 11.26 -8.86
CA TYR A 90 -17.75 10.30 -8.56
C TYR A 90 -17.31 9.43 -7.38
N ASN A 91 -18.23 9.17 -6.46
CA ASN A 91 -18.02 8.20 -5.38
C ASN A 91 -18.04 6.76 -5.94
N GLU A 92 -17.68 5.78 -5.10
CA GLU A 92 -17.75 4.34 -5.43
C GLU A 92 -19.12 3.90 -5.96
N ASN A 93 -20.20 4.57 -5.52
CA ASN A 93 -21.58 4.34 -5.95
C ASN A 93 -21.98 5.10 -7.24
N GLN A 94 -21.01 5.64 -7.99
CA GLN A 94 -21.23 6.45 -9.21
C GLN A 94 -22.08 7.72 -9.00
N GLN A 95 -22.23 8.19 -7.76
CA GLN A 95 -22.89 9.46 -7.46
C GLN A 95 -21.93 10.63 -7.62
N GLU A 96 -22.38 11.72 -8.24
CA GLU A 96 -21.60 12.95 -8.41
C GLU A 96 -21.34 13.62 -7.05
N ILE A 97 -20.06 13.85 -6.73
CA ILE A 97 -19.68 14.60 -5.52
C ILE A 97 -19.97 16.08 -5.76
N THR A 98 -21.03 16.57 -5.10
CA THR A 98 -21.42 17.98 -5.22
C THR A 98 -20.40 18.88 -4.54
N ARG A 99 -20.44 20.18 -4.88
CA ARG A 99 -19.61 21.18 -4.22
C ARG A 99 -19.89 21.27 -2.72
N GLU A 100 -21.14 21.08 -2.31
CA GLU A 100 -21.57 21.07 -0.92
C GLU A 100 -20.91 19.91 -0.18
N MET A 101 -20.97 18.70 -0.74
CA MET A 101 -20.32 17.52 -0.16
C MET A 101 -18.80 17.72 0.00
N ARG A 102 -18.11 18.26 -1.01
CA ARG A 102 -16.67 18.58 -0.92
C ARG A 102 -16.38 19.61 0.17
N ARG A 103 -17.25 20.62 0.31
CA ARG A 103 -17.06 21.68 1.31
C ARG A 103 -17.32 21.15 2.72
N GLU A 104 -18.35 20.34 2.89
CA GLU A 104 -18.69 19.68 4.14
C GLU A 104 -17.58 18.72 4.59
N GLU A 105 -17.07 17.90 3.67
CA GLU A 105 -15.92 17.02 3.93
C GLU A 105 -14.67 17.82 4.33
N LYS A 106 -14.41 18.95 3.66
CA LYS A 106 -13.30 19.84 4.05
C LYS A 106 -13.47 20.39 5.47
N LEU A 107 -14.68 20.77 5.88
CA LEU A 107 -14.95 21.23 7.24
C LEU A 107 -14.85 20.09 8.26
N LYS A 108 -15.27 18.86 7.91
CA LYS A 108 -15.07 17.67 8.74
C LYS A 108 -13.59 17.35 8.94
N ASN A 109 -12.78 17.44 7.89
CA ASN A 109 -11.33 17.24 7.97
C ASN A 109 -10.65 18.33 8.79
N GLU A 110 -11.07 19.59 8.64
CA GLU A 110 -10.60 20.68 9.49
C GLU A 110 -10.97 20.46 10.96
N ARG A 111 -12.19 19.97 11.24
CA ARG A 111 -12.64 19.63 12.59
C ARG A 111 -11.76 18.55 13.23
N LEU A 112 -11.35 17.54 12.45
CA LEU A 112 -10.41 16.52 12.90
C LEU A 112 -9.01 17.10 13.16
N TYR A 113 -8.50 17.95 12.27
CA TYR A 113 -7.20 18.61 12.46
C TYR A 113 -7.13 19.44 13.74
N VAL A 114 -8.21 20.19 14.05
CA VAL A 114 -8.30 20.98 15.29
C VAL A 114 -8.27 20.08 16.53
N VAL A 115 -8.91 18.91 16.47
CA VAL A 115 -8.85 17.90 17.54
C VAL A 115 -7.46 17.30 17.69
N ASP A 116 -6.81 16.94 16.59
CA ASP A 116 -5.44 16.40 16.62
C ASP A 116 -4.48 17.41 17.27
N ARG A 117 -4.58 18.70 16.89
CA ARG A 117 -3.80 19.78 17.51
C ARG A 117 -4.14 19.99 19.00
N ALA A 118 -5.38 19.74 19.41
CA ALA A 118 -5.77 19.78 20.82
C ALA A 118 -5.08 18.67 21.65
N ILE A 119 -4.95 17.47 21.07
CA ILE A 119 -4.27 16.33 21.69
C ILE A 119 -2.77 16.62 21.88
N GLU A 120 -2.13 17.24 20.88
CA GLU A 120 -0.72 17.64 20.95
C GLU A 120 -0.44 18.59 22.13
N ILE A 121 -1.30 19.59 22.34
CA ILE A 121 -1.12 20.58 23.40
C ILE A 121 -1.54 20.02 24.77
N TYR A 122 -2.59 19.21 24.81
CA TYR A 122 -3.12 18.66 26.05
C TYR A 122 -3.38 17.15 25.96
N PRO A 123 -2.41 16.30 26.34
CA PRO A 123 -2.53 14.84 26.22
C PRO A 123 -3.65 14.21 27.05
N SER A 124 -4.16 14.89 28.07
CA SER A 124 -5.31 14.41 28.87
C SER A 124 -6.67 14.83 28.30
N PHE A 125 -6.69 15.54 27.16
CA PHE A 125 -7.90 15.89 26.43
C PHE A 125 -8.71 14.63 26.07
N ARG A 126 -10.02 14.68 26.29
CA ARG A 126 -10.94 13.59 25.96
C ARG A 126 -11.64 13.89 24.64
N ILE A 127 -11.42 13.02 23.66
CA ILE A 127 -12.04 13.14 22.34
C ILE A 127 -13.55 12.88 22.47
N PRO A 128 -14.42 13.76 21.93
CA PRO A 128 -15.86 13.52 21.89
C PRO A 128 -16.19 12.21 21.15
N ALA A 129 -17.15 11.43 21.67
CA ALA A 129 -17.44 10.08 21.16
C ALA A 129 -17.86 10.04 19.67
N GLU A 130 -18.47 11.10 19.15
CA GLU A 130 -18.83 11.24 17.73
C GLU A 130 -17.59 11.38 16.82
N LEU A 131 -16.50 11.95 17.37
CA LEU A 131 -15.24 12.20 16.66
C LEU A 131 -14.17 11.17 16.93
N ALA A 132 -14.32 10.41 18.02
CA ALA A 132 -13.55 9.21 18.22
C ALA A 132 -13.76 8.37 16.97
N LYS A 133 -12.69 8.23 16.16
CA LYS A 133 -12.68 7.30 15.02
C LYS A 133 -13.32 6.02 15.53
N PRO A 134 -14.32 5.45 14.81
CA PRO A 134 -15.00 4.26 15.29
C PRO A 134 -13.89 3.30 15.72
N SER A 135 -13.99 2.75 16.93
CA SER A 135 -13.10 1.71 17.44
C SER A 135 -13.12 0.43 16.58
N GLY A 136 -13.66 0.52 15.36
CA GLY A 136 -13.47 -0.42 14.28
C GLY A 136 -12.04 -0.31 13.79
N LYS A 137 -11.36 -1.46 13.87
CA LYS A 137 -10.07 -1.72 13.24
C LYS A 137 -10.01 -1.06 11.87
N ARG A 138 -9.01 -0.22 11.66
CA ARG A 138 -8.75 0.42 10.37
C ARG A 138 -8.41 -0.67 9.37
N THR A 139 -8.92 -0.54 8.15
CA THR A 139 -8.76 -1.58 7.13
C THR A 139 -8.26 -1.01 5.82
N LYS A 140 -7.37 -1.72 5.13
CA LYS A 140 -6.88 -1.36 3.79
C LYS A 140 -6.75 -2.59 2.90
N LYS A 141 -7.12 -2.42 1.63
CA LYS A 141 -7.05 -3.45 0.58
C LYS A 141 -5.92 -3.11 -0.39
N ILE A 142 -5.05 -4.08 -0.67
CA ILE A 142 -3.98 -3.97 -1.66
C ILE A 142 -4.15 -5.09 -2.69
N TYR A 143 -4.38 -4.71 -3.94
CA TYR A 143 -4.55 -5.65 -5.04
C TYR A 143 -3.21 -6.09 -5.62
N PHE A 144 -3.12 -7.33 -6.07
CA PHE A 144 -1.93 -7.81 -6.77
C PHE A 144 -1.86 -7.26 -8.20
N PRO A 145 -0.64 -6.97 -8.71
CA PRO A 145 -0.45 -6.41 -10.04
C PRO A 145 -0.80 -7.47 -11.10
N LYS A 146 -1.60 -7.07 -12.09
CA LYS A 146 -2.01 -7.95 -13.21
C LYS A 146 -0.91 -8.11 -14.28
N ASP A 147 0.08 -7.21 -14.29
CA ASP A 147 1.14 -7.16 -15.30
C ASP A 147 2.18 -8.29 -15.16
N ARG A 148 2.27 -8.92 -13.98
CA ARG A 148 3.22 -9.99 -13.68
C ARG A 148 2.50 -11.25 -13.20
N PRO A 149 1.68 -11.90 -14.05
CA PRO A 149 0.89 -13.05 -13.65
C PRO A 149 1.78 -14.24 -13.28
N ASP A 150 3.01 -14.34 -13.79
CA ASP A 150 3.91 -15.48 -13.58
C ASP A 150 4.54 -15.56 -12.18
N THR A 151 4.54 -14.45 -11.44
CA THR A 151 5.07 -14.41 -10.07
C THR A 151 4.03 -14.89 -9.05
N ASN A 152 4.44 -15.63 -8.02
CA ASN A 152 3.54 -16.08 -6.94
C ASN A 152 3.69 -15.19 -5.69
N PHE A 153 3.09 -14.00 -5.73
CA PHE A 153 3.16 -13.03 -4.64
C PHE A 153 2.56 -13.55 -3.32
N ILE A 154 1.53 -14.37 -3.39
CA ILE A 154 0.89 -14.98 -2.21
C ILE A 154 1.88 -15.88 -1.47
N GLY A 155 2.61 -16.72 -2.20
CA GLY A 155 3.66 -17.56 -1.63
C GLY A 155 4.79 -16.75 -0.98
N LEU A 156 5.20 -15.64 -1.62
CA LEU A 156 6.25 -14.75 -1.11
C LEU A 156 5.83 -14.03 0.17
N ILE A 157 4.59 -13.55 0.26
CA ILE A 157 4.07 -12.84 1.44
C ILE A 157 3.88 -13.81 2.61
N ILE A 158 3.34 -15.01 2.36
CA ILE A 158 3.13 -16.01 3.41
C ILE A 158 4.49 -16.56 3.91
N GLY A 159 5.39 -16.89 2.99
CA GLY A 159 6.68 -17.52 3.29
C GLY A 159 6.56 -18.97 3.76
N PRO A 160 7.68 -19.62 4.14
CA PRO A 160 7.67 -20.99 4.65
C PRO A 160 6.83 -21.08 5.92
N ARG A 161 5.88 -22.03 5.97
CA ARG A 161 4.96 -22.26 7.12
C ARG A 161 4.20 -21.02 7.64
N GLY A 162 4.11 -19.94 6.86
CA GLY A 162 3.50 -18.68 7.28
C GLY A 162 4.40 -17.82 8.18
N ASP A 163 5.69 -18.11 8.29
CA ASP A 163 6.59 -17.37 9.18
C ASP A 163 6.82 -15.93 8.71
N ASN A 164 6.89 -15.69 7.40
CA ASN A 164 7.03 -14.33 6.87
C ASN A 164 5.78 -13.49 7.15
N GLN A 165 4.59 -14.06 6.96
CA GLN A 165 3.34 -13.39 7.34
C GLN A 165 3.30 -13.05 8.83
N LYS A 166 3.66 -14.00 9.71
CA LYS A 166 3.71 -13.74 11.16
C LYS A 166 4.73 -12.65 11.52
N ARG A 167 5.88 -12.62 10.84
CA ARG A 167 6.90 -11.58 11.03
C ARG A 167 6.35 -10.21 10.63
N LEU A 168 5.74 -10.11 9.45
CA LEU A 168 5.09 -8.88 8.98
C LEU A 168 3.99 -8.40 9.94
N GLU A 169 3.17 -9.31 10.46
CA GLU A 169 2.14 -8.97 11.45
C GLU A 169 2.74 -8.48 12.79
N LYS A 170 3.83 -9.11 13.24
CA LYS A 170 4.52 -8.72 14.48
C LYS A 170 5.23 -7.36 14.36
N ASP A 171 5.91 -7.13 13.24
CA ASP A 171 6.71 -5.91 13.02
C ASP A 171 5.81 -4.69 12.77
N SER A 172 4.68 -4.88 12.07
CA SER A 172 3.73 -3.80 11.80
C SER A 172 2.68 -3.60 12.90
N GLY A 173 2.39 -4.62 13.71
CA GLY A 173 1.26 -4.60 14.64
C GLY A 173 -0.12 -4.65 13.94
N ALA A 174 -0.14 -4.95 12.65
CA ALA A 174 -1.35 -5.14 11.86
C ALA A 174 -1.63 -6.63 11.63
N LYS A 175 -2.90 -7.00 11.48
CA LYS A 175 -3.33 -8.33 11.06
C LYS A 175 -3.51 -8.38 9.54
N ILE A 176 -2.84 -9.33 8.90
CA ILE A 176 -2.75 -9.47 7.44
C ILE A 176 -3.53 -10.70 7.01
N SER A 177 -4.46 -10.56 6.05
CA SER A 177 -5.22 -11.68 5.50
C SER A 177 -5.26 -11.61 3.99
N ILE A 178 -5.03 -12.73 3.32
CA ILE A 178 -5.13 -12.82 1.85
C ILE A 178 -6.53 -13.31 1.52
N ARG A 179 -7.22 -12.61 0.62
CA ARG A 179 -8.59 -12.91 0.18
C ARG A 179 -8.69 -12.86 -1.34
N GLY A 180 -9.74 -13.48 -1.88
CA GLY A 180 -10.01 -13.55 -3.31
C GLY A 180 -9.59 -14.86 -3.95
N LYS A 181 -9.86 -14.99 -5.24
CA LYS A 181 -9.65 -16.23 -6.00
C LYS A 181 -8.26 -16.27 -6.62
N ASP A 182 -7.41 -17.16 -6.13
CA ASP A 182 -6.08 -17.40 -6.71
C ASP A 182 -6.21 -17.90 -8.16
N PRO A 183 -5.61 -17.23 -9.16
CA PRO A 183 -5.68 -17.68 -10.54
C PRO A 183 -4.89 -18.98 -10.78
N LYS A 184 -3.90 -19.28 -9.94
CA LYS A 184 -2.98 -20.42 -10.10
C LYS A 184 -3.28 -21.63 -9.23
N LYS A 185 -4.05 -21.46 -8.15
CA LYS A 185 -4.41 -22.57 -7.25
C LYS A 185 -5.88 -22.89 -7.44
N LEU A 186 -6.13 -23.91 -8.24
CA LEU A 186 -7.44 -24.53 -8.38
C LEU A 186 -7.81 -25.23 -7.05
N GLY A 187 -8.57 -24.57 -6.18
CA GLY A 187 -9.54 -25.27 -5.32
C GLY A 187 -9.28 -25.48 -3.82
N LYS A 188 -8.39 -24.78 -3.11
CA LYS A 188 -8.19 -25.03 -1.65
C LYS A 188 -8.07 -23.81 -0.72
N LEU A 189 -8.55 -22.62 -1.10
CA LEU A 189 -8.64 -21.46 -0.20
C LEU A 189 -10.08 -20.97 0.01
N SER A 190 -11.07 -21.85 -0.18
CA SER A 190 -12.49 -21.56 0.12
C SER A 190 -12.77 -21.85 1.60
N GLY A 191 -12.36 -20.93 2.47
CA GLY A 191 -12.61 -21.03 3.91
C GLY A 191 -13.38 -19.85 4.51
N TYR A 192 -13.60 -18.77 3.76
CA TYR A 192 -14.23 -17.56 4.30
C TYR A 192 -15.16 -16.90 3.27
N GLY A 193 -16.40 -17.41 3.21
CA GLY A 193 -17.64 -16.68 2.92
C GLY A 193 -17.76 -15.86 1.64
N ASP A 194 -18.63 -16.32 0.73
CA ASP A 194 -19.62 -15.57 -0.09
C ASP A 194 -19.18 -14.30 -0.86
N LYS A 195 -17.87 -14.10 -1.05
CA LYS A 195 -17.26 -13.03 -1.86
C LYS A 195 -16.34 -13.60 -2.95
N ASP A 196 -16.74 -14.72 -3.52
CA ASP A 196 -15.93 -15.51 -4.46
C ASP A 196 -15.66 -14.83 -5.83
N ASN A 197 -16.11 -13.58 -6.01
CA ASN A 197 -15.89 -12.79 -7.23
C ASN A 197 -14.91 -11.62 -7.06
N GLU A 198 -14.35 -11.38 -5.86
CA GLU A 198 -13.32 -10.33 -5.70
C GLU A 198 -11.94 -10.85 -6.17
N ASP A 199 -11.24 -10.02 -6.96
CA ASP A 199 -9.86 -10.27 -7.38
C ASP A 199 -8.95 -10.51 -6.16
N SER A 200 -7.92 -11.35 -6.34
CA SER A 200 -6.94 -11.65 -5.30
C SER A 200 -6.33 -10.38 -4.72
N HIS A 201 -6.43 -10.20 -3.41
CA HIS A 201 -5.93 -9.02 -2.69
C HIS A 201 -5.49 -9.34 -1.27
N VAL A 202 -4.64 -8.47 -0.72
CA VAL A 202 -4.25 -8.47 0.69
C VAL A 202 -5.16 -7.50 1.45
N PHE A 203 -5.81 -8.00 2.50
CA PHE A 203 -6.66 -7.27 3.41
C PHE A 203 -5.96 -7.10 4.76
N ILE A 204 -5.60 -5.87 5.08
CA ILE A 204 -4.87 -5.47 6.28
C ILE A 204 -5.84 -4.83 7.26
N THR A 205 -5.77 -5.22 8.53
CA THR A 205 -6.57 -4.66 9.63
C THR A 205 -5.65 -4.24 10.78
N ALA A 206 -5.76 -3.01 11.28
CA ALA A 206 -4.92 -2.51 12.38
C ALA A 206 -5.70 -1.58 13.32
N ASP A 207 -5.25 -1.46 14.57
CA ASP A 207 -5.89 -0.57 15.55
C ASP A 207 -5.41 0.89 15.39
N THR A 208 -4.15 1.10 15.03
CA THR A 208 -3.53 2.42 14.80
C THR A 208 -3.29 2.72 13.32
N GLN A 209 -3.25 4.01 12.94
CA GLN A 209 -2.93 4.41 11.55
C GLN A 209 -1.51 4.01 11.17
N GLU A 210 -0.57 4.25 12.08
CA GLU A 210 0.86 4.03 11.86
C GLU A 210 1.13 2.57 11.54
N ALA A 211 0.57 1.64 12.34
CA ALA A 211 0.61 0.20 12.06
C ALA A 211 0.04 -0.18 10.69
N LEU A 212 -1.07 0.44 10.28
CA LEU A 212 -1.69 0.18 8.99
C LEU A 212 -0.78 0.64 7.84
N ASP A 213 -0.20 1.84 7.97
CA ASP A 213 0.64 2.42 6.92
C ASP A 213 1.98 1.70 6.79
N LEU A 214 2.63 1.33 7.91
CA LEU A 214 3.83 0.48 7.91
C LEU A 214 3.57 -0.88 7.25
N ALA A 215 2.46 -1.55 7.58
CA ALA A 215 2.10 -2.82 6.95
C ALA A 215 1.87 -2.65 5.43
N CYS A 216 1.23 -1.55 5.03
CA CYS A 216 0.99 -1.27 3.63
C CYS A 216 2.28 -1.03 2.87
N GLU A 217 3.21 -0.26 3.43
CA GLU A 217 4.51 0.00 2.82
C GLU A 217 5.30 -1.29 2.61
N GLU A 218 5.40 -2.15 3.63
CA GLU A 218 6.11 -3.44 3.52
C GLU A 218 5.50 -4.37 2.47
N ILE A 219 4.18 -4.47 2.41
CA ILE A 219 3.49 -5.29 1.41
C ILE A 219 3.67 -4.69 0.01
N THR A 220 3.55 -3.37 -0.13
CA THR A 220 3.78 -2.69 -1.42
C THR A 220 5.20 -2.89 -1.90
N LYS A 221 6.21 -2.82 -1.02
CA LYS A 221 7.63 -3.10 -1.37
C LYS A 221 7.79 -4.49 -1.99
N ILE A 222 7.21 -5.53 -1.38
CA ILE A 222 7.29 -6.91 -1.92
C ILE A 222 6.60 -7.01 -3.29
N ILE A 223 5.47 -6.32 -3.46
CA ILE A 223 4.70 -6.35 -4.70
C ILE A 223 5.39 -5.56 -5.83
N SER A 224 6.00 -4.41 -5.51
CA SER A 224 6.67 -3.53 -6.48
C SER A 224 8.12 -3.93 -6.76
N ALA A 225 8.72 -4.82 -5.96
CA ALA A 225 10.10 -5.23 -6.09
C ALA A 225 10.45 -5.70 -7.53
N PRO A 226 11.66 -5.40 -8.02
CA PRO A 226 12.15 -5.93 -9.29
C PRO A 226 12.29 -7.45 -9.24
N SER A 227 12.32 -8.09 -10.41
CA SER A 227 12.40 -9.56 -10.53
C SER A 227 13.62 -10.16 -9.82
N GLU A 228 14.74 -9.42 -9.78
CA GLU A 228 15.98 -9.87 -9.14
C GLU A 228 15.86 -9.97 -7.62
N GLU A 229 15.32 -8.94 -6.96
CA GLU A 229 15.06 -8.95 -5.50
C GLU A 229 14.04 -10.03 -5.11
N ILE A 230 13.00 -10.21 -5.94
CA ILE A 230 12.01 -11.27 -5.75
C ILE A 230 12.68 -12.66 -5.82
N ASN A 231 13.61 -12.86 -6.74
CA ASN A 231 14.33 -14.12 -6.88
C ASN A 231 15.21 -14.42 -5.66
N VAL A 232 15.90 -13.41 -5.13
CA VAL A 232 16.69 -13.54 -3.89
C VAL A 232 15.79 -13.91 -2.71
N LEU A 233 14.67 -13.21 -2.54
CA LEU A 233 13.72 -13.49 -1.46
C LEU A 233 13.13 -14.92 -1.59
N LYS A 234 12.74 -15.31 -2.80
CA LYS A 234 12.25 -16.66 -3.09
C LYS A 234 13.30 -17.73 -2.77
N HIS A 235 14.55 -17.50 -3.15
CA HIS A 235 15.66 -18.43 -2.87
C HIS A 235 15.86 -18.63 -1.37
N ASN A 236 15.88 -17.53 -0.59
CA ASN A 236 16.02 -17.58 0.86
C ASN A 236 14.86 -18.33 1.53
N GLN A 237 13.63 -18.06 1.10
CA GLN A 237 12.44 -18.76 1.62
C GLN A 237 12.45 -20.26 1.28
N LEU A 238 12.90 -20.65 0.08
CA LEU A 238 13.04 -22.05 -0.30
C LEU A 238 14.14 -22.76 0.49
N ARG A 239 15.25 -22.05 0.77
CA ARG A 239 16.32 -22.54 1.63
C ARG A 239 15.81 -22.81 3.05
N GLU A 240 15.12 -21.84 3.64
CA GLU A 240 14.51 -21.98 4.96
C GLU A 240 13.48 -23.13 4.98
N LEU A 241 12.65 -23.25 3.95
CA LEU A 241 11.69 -24.35 3.83
C LEU A 241 12.39 -25.71 3.78
N ALA A 242 13.48 -25.83 3.02
CA ALA A 242 14.26 -27.05 2.93
C ALA A 242 14.92 -27.42 4.26
N LEU A 243 15.43 -26.41 4.99
CA LEU A 243 15.99 -26.58 6.34
C LEU A 243 14.92 -27.14 7.28
N TRP A 244 13.73 -26.54 7.27
CA TRP A 244 12.59 -26.99 8.07
C TRP A 244 12.07 -28.39 7.73
N ASN A 245 12.21 -28.80 6.46
CA ASN A 245 11.84 -30.13 6.00
C ASN A 245 12.96 -31.18 6.23
N GLY A 246 14.14 -30.75 6.69
CA GLY A 246 15.30 -31.63 6.85
C GLY A 246 15.85 -32.18 5.52
N THR A 247 15.43 -31.62 4.39
CA THR A 247 15.93 -31.98 3.04
C THR A 247 17.09 -31.10 2.62
N PHE A 248 17.39 -30.05 3.39
CA PHE A 248 18.51 -29.16 3.11
C PHE A 248 19.83 -29.89 3.38
N ARG A 249 20.65 -29.96 2.34
CA ARG A 249 22.00 -30.50 2.41
C ARG A 249 22.94 -29.29 2.40
N GLU A 250 23.45 -28.90 3.58
CA GLU A 250 24.44 -27.82 3.72
C GLU A 250 25.74 -28.16 2.95
N ASP A 251 26.09 -29.45 2.91
CA ASP A 251 27.40 -29.94 2.46
C ASP A 251 27.39 -30.47 1.03
N ARG A 252 26.86 -29.70 0.07
CA ARG A 252 27.20 -29.94 -1.34
C ARG A 252 27.67 -28.68 -2.05
N VAL A 253 28.71 -28.06 -1.49
CA VAL A 253 29.87 -27.76 -2.35
C VAL A 253 30.23 -29.09 -3.02
N TYR A 254 30.54 -29.09 -4.31
CA TYR A 254 31.01 -30.27 -5.02
C TYR A 254 32.38 -30.73 -4.49
N GLU A 255 32.52 -30.97 -3.20
CA GLU A 255 33.46 -31.98 -2.74
C GLU A 255 32.87 -33.30 -3.21
N VAL A 256 33.33 -33.71 -4.37
CA VAL A 256 33.40 -35.11 -4.72
C VAL A 256 34.19 -35.73 -3.57
N GLU A 257 33.51 -36.15 -2.50
CA GLU A 257 34.02 -37.25 -1.70
C GLU A 257 34.41 -38.29 -2.74
N GLN A 258 35.72 -38.51 -2.87
CA GLN A 258 36.25 -39.54 -3.74
C GLN A 258 35.76 -40.86 -3.15
N TYR A 259 34.51 -41.19 -3.44
CA TYR A 259 34.01 -42.53 -3.27
C TYR A 259 34.80 -43.32 -4.30
N GLU A 260 35.89 -43.93 -3.84
CA GLU A 260 36.58 -44.96 -4.58
C GLU A 260 35.53 -46.04 -4.81
N SER A 261 34.80 -45.93 -5.92
CA SER A 261 33.98 -47.01 -6.41
C SER A 261 34.99 -48.11 -6.65
N GLY A 262 34.99 -49.14 -5.78
CA GLY A 262 35.85 -50.32 -5.93
C GLY A 262 35.59 -51.12 -7.22
N VAL A 263 34.89 -50.51 -8.18
CA VAL A 263 34.64 -50.95 -9.54
C VAL A 263 35.94 -50.83 -10.32
N LYS A 264 36.68 -51.93 -10.34
CA LYS A 264 37.83 -52.10 -11.23
C LYS A 264 37.33 -52.57 -12.58
N CYS A 265 37.91 -52.04 -13.65
CA CYS A 265 37.63 -52.51 -14.99
C CYS A 265 37.96 -54.01 -15.12
N GLY A 266 37.01 -54.82 -15.59
CA GLY A 266 37.20 -56.26 -15.76
C GLY A 266 38.21 -56.64 -16.85
N PHE A 267 38.61 -55.70 -17.73
CA PHE A 267 39.56 -55.95 -18.82
C PHE A 267 40.98 -55.49 -18.50
N CYS A 268 41.17 -54.30 -17.92
CA CYS A 268 42.50 -53.76 -17.62
C CYS A 268 42.84 -53.70 -16.12
N GLY A 269 41.86 -53.80 -15.23
CA GLY A 269 42.06 -53.74 -13.78
C GLY A 269 42.13 -52.33 -13.19
N ASP A 270 42.10 -51.29 -14.02
CA ASP A 270 42.14 -49.89 -13.57
C ASP A 270 40.79 -49.45 -12.97
N SER A 271 40.84 -48.54 -12.00
CA SER A 271 39.67 -47.91 -11.36
C SER A 271 39.26 -46.57 -11.97
N SER A 272 39.94 -46.13 -13.03
CA SER A 272 39.74 -44.81 -13.64
C SER A 272 38.51 -44.74 -14.57
N HIS A 273 37.92 -45.87 -14.95
CA HIS A 273 36.81 -45.95 -15.89
C HIS A 273 35.98 -47.22 -15.65
N ALA A 274 34.71 -47.19 -16.05
CA ALA A 274 33.86 -48.38 -16.05
C ALA A 274 34.32 -49.38 -17.13
N THR A 275 34.11 -50.68 -16.91
CA THR A 275 34.48 -51.75 -17.86
C THR A 275 33.97 -51.52 -19.29
N CYS A 276 32.83 -50.83 -19.44
CA CYS A 276 32.27 -50.46 -20.74
C CYS A 276 33.12 -49.47 -21.53
N ASP A 277 33.82 -48.55 -20.86
CA ASP A 277 34.61 -47.47 -21.47
C ASP A 277 36.09 -47.84 -21.60
N CYS A 278 36.43 -49.11 -21.40
CA CYS A 278 37.81 -49.57 -21.43
C CYS A 278 38.40 -49.50 -22.85
N PRO A 279 39.52 -48.80 -23.07
CA PRO A 279 40.16 -48.71 -24.38
C PRO A 279 40.65 -50.08 -24.88
N LEU A 280 40.91 -51.03 -23.96
CA LEU A 280 41.33 -52.39 -24.27
C LEU A 280 40.15 -53.38 -24.46
N LYS A 281 38.90 -52.91 -24.39
CA LYS A 281 37.69 -53.76 -24.47
C LYS A 281 37.72 -54.62 -25.73
N LYS A 282 37.94 -54.02 -26.90
CA LYS A 282 37.94 -54.71 -28.21
C LYS A 282 39.06 -55.75 -28.37
N GLN A 283 40.14 -55.65 -27.61
CA GLN A 283 41.29 -56.57 -27.71
C GLN A 283 41.15 -57.81 -26.82
N LYS A 284 40.35 -57.73 -25.75
CA LYS A 284 40.19 -58.81 -24.76
C LYS A 284 38.79 -59.46 -24.77
N MET A 285 37.89 -58.99 -25.63
CA MET A 285 36.59 -59.61 -25.85
C MET A 285 36.73 -60.93 -26.61
N SER A 286 35.93 -61.94 -26.25
CA SER A 286 35.85 -63.17 -27.03
C SER A 286 35.15 -62.92 -28.37
N GLU A 287 35.40 -63.75 -29.38
CA GLU A 287 34.78 -63.61 -30.71
C GLU A 287 33.25 -63.52 -30.64
N HIS A 288 32.64 -64.31 -29.74
CA HIS A 288 31.19 -64.27 -29.51
C HIS A 288 30.70 -62.94 -28.91
N GLN A 289 31.49 -62.30 -28.05
CA GLN A 289 31.13 -61.01 -27.45
C GLN A 289 31.25 -59.86 -28.47
N LEU A 290 32.24 -59.92 -29.36
CA LEU A 290 32.40 -58.96 -30.46
C LEU A 290 31.23 -59.01 -31.46
N GLU A 291 30.69 -60.21 -31.71
CA GLU A 291 29.54 -60.39 -32.60
C GLU A 291 28.25 -59.82 -31.99
N LEU A 292 28.04 -60.03 -30.69
CA LEU A 292 26.91 -59.43 -29.95
C LEU A 292 27.00 -57.90 -29.89
N GLU A 293 28.20 -57.34 -29.72
CA GLU A 293 28.41 -55.90 -29.69
C GLU A 293 28.10 -55.26 -31.05
N ARG A 294 28.51 -55.89 -32.16
CA ARG A 294 28.14 -55.45 -33.52
C ARG A 294 26.63 -55.51 -33.76
N ALA A 295 25.98 -56.60 -33.35
CA ALA A 295 24.53 -56.75 -33.49
C ALA A 295 23.77 -55.69 -32.68
N PHE A 296 24.29 -55.31 -31.51
CA PHE A 296 23.72 -54.25 -30.68
C PHE A 296 23.90 -52.87 -31.34
N ASP A 297 25.07 -52.57 -31.90
CA ASP A 297 25.33 -51.30 -32.59
C ASP A 297 24.40 -51.14 -33.81
N GLU A 298 24.25 -52.18 -34.63
CA GLU A 298 23.31 -52.18 -35.77
C GLU A 298 21.85 -51.97 -35.33
N PHE A 299 21.48 -52.53 -34.19
CA PHE A 299 20.15 -52.34 -33.61
C PHE A 299 19.94 -50.89 -33.13
N MET A 300 20.94 -50.30 -32.48
CA MET A 300 20.87 -48.92 -32.00
C MET A 300 20.85 -47.90 -33.14
N GLU A 301 21.60 -48.13 -34.23
CA GLU A 301 21.52 -47.29 -35.44
C GLU A 301 20.12 -47.35 -36.07
N LYS A 302 19.50 -48.53 -36.13
CA LYS A 302 18.12 -48.67 -36.62
C LYS A 302 17.12 -47.88 -35.78
N ILE A 303 17.27 -47.89 -34.45
CA ILE A 303 16.42 -47.08 -33.56
C ILE A 303 16.64 -45.58 -33.78
N GLN A 304 17.89 -45.13 -33.91
CA GLN A 304 18.18 -43.71 -34.15
C GLN A 304 17.58 -43.23 -35.49
N LEU A 305 17.65 -44.05 -36.54
CA LEU A 305 17.02 -43.74 -37.83
C LEU A 305 15.48 -43.73 -37.79
N GLN A 306 14.87 -44.49 -36.88
CA GLN A 306 13.42 -44.46 -36.63
C GLN A 306 12.94 -43.26 -35.81
N LEU A 307 13.82 -42.62 -35.04
CA LEU A 307 13.49 -41.42 -34.25
C LEU A 307 13.69 -40.11 -35.02
N ILE A 308 14.40 -40.15 -36.15
CA ILE A 308 14.69 -38.98 -37.00
C ILE A 308 13.66 -38.83 -38.15
N ASN A 309 12.85 -39.86 -38.41
CA ASN A 309 11.68 -39.81 -39.30
C ASN A 309 10.37 -39.74 -38.50
#